data_AF-A0A6M3ZQY0-F1
#
_entry.id   AF-A0A6M3ZQY0-F1
#
_cell.length_a   1.000
_cell.length_b   1.000
_cell.length_c   1.000
_cell.angle_alpha   90.00
_cell.angle_beta   90.00
_cell.angle_gamma   90.00
#
_symmetry.space_group_name_H-M   'P 1'
#
loop_
_entity.id
_entity.type
_entity.pdbx_description
1 polymer ?
#
loop_
_entity_poly.entity_id
_entity_poly.type
_entity_poly.pdbx_seq_one_letter_code
_entity_poly.pdbx_strand_id
1 'polypeptide(L)'
;MNDITVLRLYFPLAARARATRFWHRLSAPALARHLVAVAHRAGIAQVTLQPISAGYLPGEKMSHHHPEVSAMRHPQCLELLDSEARLRRFLHDHREELDKVRAVLLRCELPLEQS
;
A
#
# COMPACT_ATOMS: atom_id res chain seq x y z
N MET A 1 13.53 22.79 -0.93
CA MET A 1 12.79 21.99 -1.92
C MET A 1 12.17 20.82 -1.18
N ASN A 2 10.84 20.67 -1.24
CA ASN A 2 10.19 19.50 -0.66
C ASN A 2 10.38 18.34 -1.64
N ASP A 3 11.33 17.45 -1.35
CA ASP A 3 11.52 16.22 -2.12
C ASP A 3 10.30 15.33 -1.94
N ILE A 4 9.39 15.36 -2.90
CA ILE A 4 8.22 14.50 -2.95
C ILE A 4 8.67 13.11 -3.39
N THR A 5 8.14 12.09 -2.73
CA THR A 5 8.38 10.69 -3.05
C THR A 5 7.05 9.96 -3.08
N VAL A 6 6.95 8.99 -3.98
CA VAL A 6 5.85 8.03 -4.01
C VAL A 6 6.33 6.71 -3.40
N LEU A 7 5.57 6.16 -2.45
CA LEU A 7 5.69 4.79 -1.99
C LEU A 7 4.53 3.97 -2.56
N ARG A 8 4.83 2.92 -3.32
CA ARG A 8 3.87 1.92 -3.77
C ARG A 8 4.03 0.62 -2.99
N LEU A 9 2.91 0.10 -2.49
CA LEU A 9 2.81 -1.14 -1.75
C LEU A 9 1.96 -2.13 -2.55
N TYR A 10 2.56 -3.24 -2.97
CA TYR A 10 1.89 -4.31 -3.71
C TYR A 10 1.69 -5.56 -2.85
N PHE A 11 0.46 -6.06 -2.80
CA PHE A 11 0.07 -7.21 -1.98
C PHE A 11 -1.23 -7.85 -2.51
N PRO A 12 -1.54 -9.12 -2.20
CA PRO A 12 -2.76 -9.77 -2.68
C PRO A 12 -4.01 -9.24 -1.97
N LEU A 13 -5.18 -9.29 -2.63
CA LEU A 13 -6.46 -8.85 -2.09
C LEU A 13 -6.84 -9.51 -0.75
N ALA A 14 -6.51 -10.80 -0.61
CA ALA A 14 -6.75 -11.53 0.64
C ALA A 14 -5.71 -11.24 1.74
N ALA A 15 -4.73 -10.35 1.50
CA ALA A 15 -3.78 -9.95 2.53
C ALA A 15 -4.54 -9.31 3.70
N ARG A 16 -4.20 -9.76 4.90
CA ARG A 16 -4.73 -9.22 6.15
C ARG A 16 -3.58 -8.58 6.92
N ALA A 17 -3.90 -7.53 7.66
CA ALA A 17 -2.95 -7.00 8.64
C ALA A 17 -2.58 -8.13 9.64
N ARG A 18 -1.30 -8.28 9.95
CA ARG A 18 -0.88 -9.27 10.95
C ARG A 18 -1.51 -8.88 12.29
N ALA A 19 -2.11 -9.84 12.99
CA ALA A 19 -2.70 -9.59 14.29
C ALA A 19 -1.62 -9.11 15.25
N THR A 20 -1.59 -7.81 15.56
CA THR A 20 -0.84 -7.31 16.71
C THR A 20 -1.51 -7.81 17.98
N ARG A 21 -0.76 -7.91 19.09
CA ARG A 21 -1.27 -8.38 20.41
C ARG A 21 -2.53 -7.65 20.92
N PHE A 22 -2.92 -6.56 20.27
CA PHE A 22 -4.11 -5.78 20.58
C PHE A 22 -5.41 -6.31 19.95
N TRP A 23 -5.37 -7.28 19.01
CA TRP A 23 -6.54 -7.72 18.24
C TRP A 23 -6.88 -9.22 18.38
N HIS A 24 -6.73 -9.81 19.56
CA HIS A 24 -6.94 -11.25 19.78
C HIS A 24 -8.39 -11.77 19.58
N ARG A 25 -9.35 -10.94 19.16
CA ARG A 25 -10.78 -11.35 19.09
C ARG A 25 -11.57 -10.88 17.87
N LEU A 26 -10.95 -10.21 16.88
CA LEU A 26 -11.64 -9.75 15.67
C LEU A 26 -10.90 -10.25 14.42
N SER A 27 -11.65 -10.60 13.38
CA SER A 27 -11.09 -10.97 12.08
C SER A 27 -10.16 -9.85 11.60
N ALA A 28 -8.90 -10.19 11.32
CA ALA A 28 -7.90 -9.19 10.93
C ALA A 28 -8.41 -8.39 9.72
N PRO A 29 -8.40 -7.04 9.78
CA PRO A 29 -8.92 -6.21 8.71
C PRO A 29 -8.15 -6.47 7.42
N ALA A 30 -8.83 -6.32 6.28
CA ALA A 30 -8.18 -6.31 4.98
C ALA A 30 -7.02 -5.30 5.02
N LEU A 31 -5.82 -5.75 4.62
CA LEU A 31 -4.58 -4.99 4.80
C LEU A 31 -4.68 -3.59 4.18
N ALA A 32 -5.29 -3.48 2.99
CA ALA A 32 -5.52 -2.19 2.32
C ALA A 32 -6.27 -1.19 3.21
N ARG A 33 -7.38 -1.60 3.82
CA ARG A 33 -8.20 -0.72 4.67
C ARG A 33 -7.44 -0.27 5.92
N HIS A 34 -6.68 -1.20 6.52
CA HIS A 34 -5.85 -0.90 7.68
C HIS A 34 -4.74 0.10 7.33
N LEU A 35 -4.00 -0.15 6.25
CA LEU A 35 -2.91 0.72 5.78
C LEU A 35 -3.40 2.13 5.44
N VAL A 36 -4.56 2.27 4.81
CA VAL A 36 -5.21 3.57 4.58
C VAL A 36 -5.47 4.30 5.90
N ALA A 37 -6.01 3.59 6.90
CA ALA A 37 -6.33 4.18 8.19
C ALA A 37 -5.09 4.56 9.01
N VAL A 38 -4.01 3.78 8.98
CA VAL A 38 -2.76 4.15 9.65
C VAL A 38 -2.03 5.28 8.92
N ALA A 39 -2.03 5.30 7.59
CA ALA A 39 -1.44 6.39 6.80
C ALA A 39 -2.14 7.74 7.07
N HIS A 40 -3.48 7.74 7.11
CA HIS A 40 -4.27 8.91 7.49
C HIS A 40 -3.92 9.39 8.91
N ARG A 41 -3.84 8.48 9.88
CA ARG A 41 -3.46 8.82 11.27
C ARG A 41 -2.02 9.33 11.40
N ALA A 42 -1.11 8.85 10.57
CA ALA A 42 0.27 9.34 10.50
C ALA A 42 0.39 10.71 9.80
N GLY A 43 -0.72 11.23 9.24
CA GLY A 43 -0.76 12.49 8.51
C GLY A 43 -0.02 12.43 7.18
N ILE A 44 0.05 11.25 6.54
CA ILE A 44 0.63 11.14 5.20
C ILE A 44 -0.13 12.05 4.24
N ALA A 45 0.60 12.84 3.44
CA ALA A 45 0.01 13.91 2.63
C ALA A 45 -1.06 13.39 1.65
N GLN A 46 -0.84 12.22 1.03
CA GLN A 46 -1.85 11.57 0.20
C GLN A 46 -1.76 10.04 0.27
N VAL A 47 -2.93 9.37 0.19
CA VAL A 47 -3.04 7.91 0.06
C VAL A 47 -4.07 7.56 -1.02
N THR A 48 -3.74 6.60 -1.88
CA THR A 48 -4.65 6.12 -2.95
C THR A 48 -4.59 4.61 -3.04
N LEU A 49 -5.75 3.94 -3.02
CA LEU A 49 -5.87 2.54 -3.40
C LEU A 49 -6.19 2.47 -4.90
N GLN A 50 -5.24 1.99 -5.72
CA GLN A 50 -5.40 1.97 -7.16
C GLN A 50 -6.27 0.78 -7.62
N PRO A 51 -7.26 0.99 -8.51
CA PRO A 51 -7.98 -0.11 -9.13
C PRO A 51 -7.04 -0.84 -10.11
N ILE A 52 -6.96 -2.17 -10.00
CA ILE A 52 -6.20 -3.00 -10.92
C ILE A 52 -7.18 -3.84 -11.73
N SER A 53 -7.14 -3.72 -13.05
CA SER A 53 -8.01 -4.49 -13.96
C SER A 53 -7.45 -5.88 -14.25
N ALA A 54 -6.13 -6.02 -14.33
CA ALA A 54 -5.44 -7.28 -14.50
C ALA A 54 -4.01 -7.21 -13.95
N GLY A 55 -3.48 -8.33 -13.47
CA GLY A 55 -2.09 -8.42 -13.02
C GLY A 55 -1.74 -9.73 -12.31
N TYR A 56 -0.48 -9.82 -11.91
CA TYR A 56 0.08 -10.90 -11.09
C TYR A 56 1.11 -10.35 -10.10
N LEU A 57 1.33 -11.10 -9.02
CA LEU A 57 2.46 -10.91 -8.12
C LEU A 57 3.52 -11.99 -8.41
N PRO A 58 4.78 -11.81 -7.99
CA PRO A 58 5.82 -12.82 -8.19
C PRO A 58 5.38 -14.21 -7.71
N GLY A 59 5.46 -15.20 -8.59
CA GLY A 59 5.06 -16.59 -8.30
C GLY A 59 3.56 -16.90 -8.48
N GLU A 60 2.74 -15.91 -8.85
CA GLU A 60 1.29 -16.09 -9.07
C GLU A 60 0.91 -16.12 -10.55
N LYS A 61 -0.22 -16.76 -10.84
CA LYS A 61 -0.85 -16.67 -12.17
C LYS A 61 -1.47 -15.28 -12.37
N MET A 62 -1.51 -14.83 -13.61
CA MET A 62 -2.26 -13.65 -14.00
C MET A 62 -3.73 -13.81 -13.62
N SER A 63 -4.31 -12.73 -13.09
CA SER A 63 -5.71 -12.65 -12.74
C SER A 63 -6.31 -11.38 -13.34
N HIS A 64 -7.59 -11.45 -13.66
CA HIS A 64 -8.39 -10.30 -14.08
C HIS A 64 -9.36 -9.95 -12.96
N HIS A 65 -9.57 -8.67 -12.71
CA HIS A 65 -10.60 -8.21 -11.80
C HIS A 65 -11.96 -8.45 -12.47
N HIS A 66 -12.82 -9.25 -11.84
CA HIS A 66 -14.21 -9.38 -12.25
C HIS A 66 -15.09 -8.82 -11.12
N PRO A 67 -16.09 -7.97 -11.43
CA PRO A 67 -16.94 -7.33 -10.42
C PRO A 67 -17.62 -8.33 -9.48
N GLU A 68 -17.85 -9.55 -9.96
CA GLU A 68 -18.59 -10.59 -9.24
C GLU A 68 -17.68 -11.58 -8.50
N VAL A 69 -16.44 -11.79 -8.98
CA VAL A 69 -15.48 -12.73 -8.37
C VAL A 69 -14.06 -12.20 -8.58
N SER A 70 -13.51 -11.51 -7.58
CA SER A 70 -12.08 -11.22 -7.56
C SER A 70 -11.32 -12.37 -6.93
N ALA A 71 -10.31 -12.89 -7.64
CA ALA A 71 -9.44 -13.93 -7.09
C ALA A 71 -8.78 -13.44 -5.80
N MET A 72 -8.72 -14.28 -4.77
CA MET A 72 -8.09 -13.93 -3.48
C MET A 72 -6.63 -13.46 -3.62
N ARG A 73 -5.96 -13.88 -4.70
CA ARG A 73 -4.58 -13.51 -5.04
C ARG A 73 -4.46 -12.34 -6.02
N HIS A 74 -5.59 -11.71 -6.39
CA HIS A 74 -5.58 -10.54 -7.25
C HIS A 74 -4.73 -9.44 -6.62
N PRO A 75 -3.81 -8.81 -7.37
CA PRO A 75 -2.94 -7.78 -6.82
C PRO A 75 -3.75 -6.56 -6.36
N GLN A 76 -3.24 -5.90 -5.32
CA GLN A 76 -3.62 -4.57 -4.88
C GLN A 76 -2.39 -3.66 -4.94
N CYS A 77 -2.61 -2.38 -5.16
CA CYS A 77 -1.59 -1.33 -5.07
C CYS A 77 -2.10 -0.20 -4.20
N LEU A 78 -1.45 0.02 -3.05
CA LEU A 78 -1.64 1.22 -2.24
C LEU A 78 -0.48 2.17 -2.52
N GLU A 79 -0.81 3.40 -2.91
CA GLU A 79 0.14 4.47 -3.19
C GLU A 79 0.08 5.52 -2.09
N LEU A 80 1.25 5.94 -1.58
CA LEU A 80 1.41 6.99 -0.59
C LEU A 80 2.32 8.07 -1.18
N LEU A 81 1.92 9.34 -1.08
CA LEU A 81 2.72 10.49 -1.50
C LEU A 81 3.10 11.31 -0.27
N ASP A 82 4.39 11.50 -0.03
CA ASP A 82 4.92 12.37 1.04
C ASP A 82 6.43 12.59 0.81
N SER A 83 7.10 13.27 1.72
CA SER A 83 8.56 13.27 1.84
C SER A 83 9.13 11.87 2.07
N GLU A 84 10.31 11.60 1.51
CA GLU A 84 11.01 10.31 1.67
C GLU A 84 11.18 9.93 3.15
N ALA A 85 11.50 10.90 4.01
CA ALA A 85 11.70 10.67 5.44
C ALA A 85 10.42 10.16 6.14
N ARG A 86 9.26 10.76 5.85
CA ARG A 86 7.97 10.34 6.42
C ARG A 86 7.55 8.97 5.91
N LEU A 87 7.79 8.66 4.63
CA LEU A 87 7.51 7.35 4.05
C LEU A 87 8.42 6.25 4.62
N ARG A 88 9.71 6.52 4.82
CA ARG A 88 10.63 5.59 5.49
C ARG A 88 10.24 5.34 6.93
N ARG A 89 9.81 6.39 7.65
CA ARG A 89 9.30 6.25 9.01
C ARG A 89 8.05 5.37 9.05
N PHE A 90 7.10 5.62 8.14
CA PHE A 90 5.91 4.78 7.99
C PHE A 90 6.26 3.31 7.76
N LEU A 91 7.17 3.01 6.83
CA LEU A 91 7.64 1.64 6.59
C LEU A 91 8.27 1.00 7.83
N HIS A 92 9.05 1.76 8.59
CA HIS A 92 9.70 1.27 9.81
C HIS A 92 8.70 0.96 10.92
N ASP A 93 7.73 1.85 11.14
CA ASP A 93 6.70 1.72 12.19
C ASP A 93 5.73 0.58 11.90
N HIS A 94 5.51 0.24 10.63
CA HIS A 94 4.59 -0.82 10.19
C HIS A 94 5.28 -2.07 9.64
N ARG A 95 6.60 -2.23 9.85
CA ARG A 95 7.41 -3.33 9.25
C ARG A 95 6.83 -4.73 9.45
N GLU A 96 6.23 -5.00 10.61
CA GLU A 96 5.69 -6.33 10.94
C GLU A 96 4.44 -6.68 10.12
N GLU A 97 3.67 -5.66 9.74
CA GLU A 97 2.49 -5.78 8.89
C GLU A 97 2.87 -5.87 7.39
N LEU A 98 4.07 -5.39 7.04
CA LEU A 98 4.58 -5.29 5.67
C LEU A 98 5.48 -6.46 5.24
N ASP A 99 5.66 -7.49 6.08
CA ASP A 99 6.55 -8.65 5.85
C ASP A 99 6.36 -9.36 4.48
N LYS A 100 5.14 -9.32 3.93
CA LYS A 100 4.81 -9.92 2.62
C LYS A 100 4.35 -8.89 1.57
N VAL A 101 4.63 -7.62 1.82
CA VAL A 101 4.29 -6.51 0.93
C VAL A 101 5.52 -6.12 0.13
N ARG A 102 5.37 -6.00 -1.19
CA ARG A 102 6.41 -5.41 -2.02
C ARG A 102 6.31 -3.90 -1.95
N ALA A 103 7.27 -3.27 -1.28
CA ALA A 103 7.39 -1.81 -1.21
C ALA A 103 8.36 -1.27 -2.27
N VAL A 104 7.98 -0.20 -2.97
CA VAL A 104 8.81 0.50 -3.97
C VAL A 104 8.73 2.00 -3.70
N LEU A 105 9.88 2.65 -3.55
CA LEU A 105 9.98 4.12 -3.46
C LEU A 105 10.39 4.68 -4.83
N LEU A 106 9.67 5.69 -5.30
CA LEU A 106 9.96 6.45 -6.50
C LEU A 106 10.19 7.92 -6.11
N ARG A 107 11.39 8.44 -6.34
CA ARG A 107 11.66 9.87 -6.18
C ARG A 107 10.93 10.63 -7.28
N CYS A 108 10.20 11.68 -6.91
CA CYS A 108 9.47 12.50 -7.86
C CYS A 108 10.26 13.75 -8.19
N GLU A 109 10.28 14.10 -9.46
CA GLU A 109 10.72 15.42 -9.90
C GLU A 109 9.52 16.36 -9.91
N LEU A 110 9.74 17.62 -9.55
CA LEU A 110 8.70 18.63 -9.67
C LEU A 110 8.48 18.92 -11.16
N PRO A 111 7.23 19.20 -11.58
CA PRO A 111 7.00 19.68 -12.94
C PRO A 111 7.81 20.95 -13.19
N LEU A 112 8.25 21.16 -14.43
CA LEU A 112 8.92 22.38 -14.85
C LEU A 112 8.07 23.59 -14.41
N GLU A 113 8.69 24.54 -13.73
CA GLU A 113 8.02 25.79 -13.38
C GLU A 113 7.55 26.45 -14.69
N GLN A 114 6.25 26.67 -14.82
CA GLN A 114 5.74 27.49 -15.92
C GLN A 114 6.21 28.91 -15.64
N SER A 115 7.23 29.33 -16.40
CA SER A 115 7.73 30.71 -16.45
C SER A 115 6.65 31.71 -16.83
#